data_AF-A0AA37HXH7-F1
#
_entry.id   AF-A0AA37HXH7-F1
#
_cell.length_a   1.000
_cell.length_b   1.000
_cell.length_c   1.000
_cell.angle_alpha   90.00
_cell.angle_beta   90.00
_cell.angle_gamma   90.00
#
_symmetry.space_group_name_H-M   'P 1'
#
loop_
_entity.id
_entity.type
_entity.pdbx_description
1 polymer ?
#
loop_
_entity_poly.entity_id
_entity_poly.type
_entity_poly.pdbx_seq_one_letter_code
_entity_poly.pdbx_strand_id
1 'polypeptide(L)'
;MENPYIKQYPDLMSGKKVMYVHGFMSSAQSGTVKLLQDCMPNAQVIAEDLPLHPEEAMQLLKNLCDTEKPDLIIGSSMGGMFTEMLYGYDRILTNPAFRMGDTMSSSTGKQVFQNPRKDGVQEFMVTKGLIKEYKDITEHCFEGINEEEKQHVYGLFGDHDPIVHTYDLFLEHYPHAIKFHGEHRLIDKVVHHYLIPVIRWIDDKQNGKERPIVYIAYDALHDAFDNATSSMHKAYEMLLEYYQVYIVASAPTNQHDYITKVQTWVEDYLSAPAFNHIIFTNQKNLLYGDYMIDPLPDDNFMGTNIQYGSDEFKTWEEIITFFERLGGQ
;
A
#
# COMPACT_ATOMS: atom_id res chain seq x y z
N MET A 1 10.56 19.94 -15.31
CA MET A 1 10.81 19.10 -16.50
C MET A 1 10.31 17.72 -16.14
N GLU A 2 9.22 17.29 -16.76
CA GLU A 2 8.65 15.95 -16.59
C GLU A 2 9.71 14.93 -16.96
N ASN A 3 9.95 13.95 -16.09
CA ASN A 3 10.77 12.80 -16.42
C ASN A 3 9.85 11.78 -17.12
N PRO A 4 9.98 11.55 -18.44
CA PRO A 4 9.04 10.72 -19.21
C PRO A 4 9.06 9.23 -18.83
N TYR A 5 9.90 8.83 -17.86
CA TYR A 5 10.04 7.45 -17.40
C TYR A 5 9.39 7.16 -16.05
N ILE A 6 8.86 8.16 -15.34
CA ILE A 6 8.17 7.95 -14.05
C ILE A 6 6.66 8.11 -14.28
N LYS A 7 5.91 7.06 -13.98
CA LYS A 7 4.45 7.08 -14.09
C LYS A 7 3.87 8.03 -13.05
N GLN A 8 3.02 8.95 -13.48
CA GLN A 8 2.41 9.96 -12.60
C GLN A 8 0.92 9.72 -12.46
N TYR A 9 0.36 10.17 -11.35
CA TYR A 9 -1.06 10.12 -11.02
C TYR A 9 -1.52 11.51 -10.57
N PRO A 10 -1.72 12.47 -11.50
CA PRO A 10 -2.00 13.86 -11.16
C PRO A 10 -3.29 14.05 -10.33
N ASP A 11 -4.27 13.16 -10.47
CA ASP A 11 -5.52 13.26 -9.70
C ASP A 11 -5.40 12.69 -8.29
N LEU A 12 -4.41 11.82 -8.04
CA LEU A 12 -4.24 11.15 -6.75
C LEU A 12 -3.73 12.16 -5.71
N MET A 13 -4.48 12.29 -4.60
CA MET A 13 -4.19 13.25 -3.53
C MET A 13 -4.06 14.70 -4.04
N SER A 14 -4.74 15.03 -5.15
CA SER A 14 -4.68 16.36 -5.75
C SER A 14 -5.15 17.44 -4.78
N GLY A 15 -4.31 18.46 -4.55
CA GLY A 15 -4.57 19.54 -3.60
C GLY A 15 -4.46 19.17 -2.12
N LYS A 16 -4.12 17.91 -1.80
CA LYS A 16 -3.96 17.40 -0.44
C LYS A 16 -2.50 17.43 0.01
N LYS A 17 -2.29 17.27 1.31
CA LYS A 17 -0.98 17.22 1.95
C LYS A 17 -0.65 15.79 2.37
N VAL A 18 0.50 15.28 1.92
CA VAL A 18 1.01 13.96 2.31
C VAL A 18 2.30 14.13 3.09
N MET A 19 2.29 13.79 4.38
CA MET A 19 3.50 13.82 5.20
C MET A 19 4.25 12.49 5.10
N TYR A 20 5.54 12.52 4.80
CA TYR A 20 6.40 11.35 4.79
C TYR A 20 7.38 11.36 5.97
N VAL A 21 7.39 10.27 6.75
CA VAL A 21 8.25 10.07 7.90
C VAL A 21 9.30 9.00 7.57
N HIS A 22 10.55 9.44 7.43
CA HIS A 22 11.65 8.58 6.99
C HIS A 22 12.16 7.64 8.10
N GLY A 23 12.84 6.57 7.69
CA GLY A 23 13.46 5.60 8.61
C GLY A 23 14.73 6.10 9.29
N PHE A 24 15.29 5.27 10.17
CA PHE A 24 16.55 5.54 10.86
C PHE A 24 17.70 5.68 9.86
N MET A 25 18.67 6.55 10.16
CA MET A 25 19.76 6.91 9.23
C MET A 25 19.31 7.51 7.89
N SER A 26 18.04 7.85 7.68
CA SER A 26 17.58 8.53 6.45
C SER A 26 17.38 10.03 6.67
N SER A 27 16.78 10.72 5.71
CA SER A 27 16.52 12.16 5.74
C SER A 27 15.30 12.52 4.89
N ALA A 28 14.86 13.78 4.97
CA ALA A 28 13.83 14.36 4.11
C ALA A 28 14.20 14.38 2.61
N GLN A 29 15.47 14.13 2.29
CA GLN A 29 15.97 14.04 0.91
C GLN A 29 16.08 12.59 0.42
N SER A 30 15.38 11.65 1.06
CA SER A 30 15.35 10.26 0.61
C SER A 30 14.73 10.13 -0.79
N GLY A 31 15.15 9.10 -1.53
CA GLY A 31 14.60 8.82 -2.86
C GLY A 31 13.09 8.58 -2.84
N THR A 32 12.55 8.06 -1.74
CA THR A 32 11.10 7.83 -1.58
C THR A 32 10.30 9.13 -1.52
N VAL A 33 10.82 10.19 -0.86
CA VAL A 33 10.17 11.51 -0.87
C VAL A 33 10.07 12.04 -2.30
N LYS A 34 11.17 11.95 -3.06
CA LYS A 34 11.19 12.38 -4.46
C LYS A 34 10.24 11.56 -5.33
N LEU A 35 10.21 10.24 -5.12
CA LEU A 35 9.32 9.34 -5.84
C LEU A 35 7.84 9.66 -5.56
N LEU A 36 7.46 9.91 -4.30
CA LEU A 36 6.10 10.32 -3.95
C LEU A 36 5.71 11.65 -4.61
N GLN A 37 6.63 12.62 -4.66
CA GLN A 37 6.42 13.89 -5.37
C GLN A 37 6.24 13.70 -6.88
N ASP A 38 7.02 12.80 -7.49
CA ASP A 38 6.92 12.53 -8.93
C ASP A 38 5.65 11.75 -9.27
N CYS A 39 5.23 10.81 -8.41
CA CYS A 39 3.99 10.04 -8.57
C CYS A 39 2.73 10.87 -8.34
N MET A 40 2.73 11.81 -7.38
CA MET A 40 1.56 12.64 -7.03
C MET A 40 1.88 14.13 -7.22
N PRO A 41 2.07 14.60 -8.46
CA PRO A 41 2.60 15.94 -8.74
C PRO A 41 1.71 17.09 -8.24
N ASN A 42 0.41 16.84 -8.02
CA ASN A 42 -0.55 17.82 -7.51
C ASN A 42 -0.79 17.71 -6.00
N ALA A 43 -0.14 16.75 -5.32
CA ALA A 43 -0.13 16.66 -3.87
C ALA A 43 1.06 17.45 -3.30
N GLN A 44 0.89 18.03 -2.12
CA GLN A 44 2.00 18.63 -1.38
C GLN A 44 2.65 17.57 -0.48
N VAL A 45 3.82 17.05 -0.88
CA VAL A 45 4.60 16.12 -0.05
C VAL A 45 5.46 16.89 0.96
N ILE A 46 5.21 16.65 2.24
CA ILE A 46 5.91 17.27 3.38
C ILE A 46 6.88 16.24 3.97
N ALA A 47 8.15 16.60 4.11
CA ALA A 47 9.14 15.77 4.79
C ALA A 47 10.19 16.66 5.48
N GLU A 48 10.49 16.36 6.73
CA GLU A 48 11.53 17.02 7.52
C GLU A 48 12.58 16.03 8.02
N ASP A 49 13.78 16.54 8.25
CA ASP A 49 14.86 15.74 8.80
C ASP A 49 14.57 15.50 10.28
N LEU A 50 14.34 14.24 10.65
CA LEU A 50 14.03 13.92 12.03
C LEU A 50 15.24 14.17 12.93
N PRO A 51 15.05 14.80 14.11
CA PRO A 51 16.01 14.80 15.20
C PRO A 51 16.47 13.37 15.53
N LEU A 52 17.70 13.25 16.02
CA LEU A 52 18.26 11.95 16.41
C LEU A 52 17.54 11.38 17.64
N HIS A 53 17.26 12.27 18.61
CA HIS A 53 16.59 11.94 19.87
C HIS A 53 15.09 11.74 19.62
N PRO A 54 14.52 10.59 20.02
CA PRO A 54 13.19 10.20 19.57
C PRO A 54 12.06 11.08 20.15
N GLU A 55 12.23 11.60 21.37
CA GLU A 55 11.25 12.53 21.97
C GLU A 55 11.19 13.85 21.19
N GLU A 56 12.35 14.39 20.81
CA GLU A 56 12.44 15.59 19.97
C GLU A 56 11.84 15.33 18.58
N ALA A 57 12.07 14.13 18.02
CA ALA A 57 11.48 13.73 16.75
C ALA A 57 9.94 13.63 16.83
N MET A 58 9.40 13.02 17.89
CA MET A 58 7.95 12.98 18.09
C MET A 58 7.34 14.35 18.32
N GLN A 59 8.03 15.24 19.06
CA GLN A 59 7.56 16.61 19.23
C GLN A 59 7.55 17.38 17.90
N LEU A 60 8.58 17.23 17.07
CA LEU A 60 8.62 17.80 15.72
C LEU A 60 7.43 17.29 14.88
N LEU A 61 7.20 15.97 14.87
CA LEU A 61 6.13 15.36 14.08
C LEU A 61 4.74 15.81 14.53
N LYS A 62 4.48 15.88 15.84
CA LYS A 62 3.22 16.44 16.38
C LYS A 62 3.03 17.90 15.97
N ASN A 63 4.08 18.71 16.05
CA ASN A 63 4.03 20.10 15.60
C ASN A 63 3.72 20.20 14.10
N LEU A 64 4.34 19.35 13.26
CA LEU A 64 4.04 19.29 11.83
C LEU A 64 2.59 18.90 11.57
N CYS A 65 2.04 17.93 12.29
CA CYS A 65 0.62 17.60 12.20
C CYS A 65 -0.26 18.81 12.53
N ASP A 66 0.03 19.52 13.62
CA ASP A 66 -0.74 20.69 14.03
C ASP A 66 -0.68 21.86 13.03
N THR A 67 0.51 22.12 12.46
CA THR A 67 0.73 23.25 11.55
C THR A 67 0.30 22.94 10.13
N GLU A 68 0.64 21.76 9.63
CA GLU A 68 0.42 21.39 8.23
C GLU A 68 -0.92 20.73 8.00
N LYS A 69 -1.44 19.99 9.00
CA LYS A 69 -2.67 19.20 8.92
C LYS A 69 -2.67 18.25 7.71
N PRO A 70 -1.75 17.26 7.67
CA PRO A 70 -1.68 16.34 6.55
C PRO A 70 -2.97 15.53 6.40
N ASP A 71 -3.37 15.25 5.16
CA ASP A 71 -4.50 14.37 4.85
C ASP A 71 -4.09 12.89 4.92
N LEU A 72 -2.80 12.59 4.75
CA LEU A 72 -2.22 11.26 4.85
C LEU A 72 -0.80 11.35 5.43
N ILE A 73 -0.45 10.44 6.32
CA ILE A 73 0.92 10.26 6.81
C ILE A 73 1.45 8.89 6.39
N ILE A 74 2.61 8.86 5.76
CA ILE A 74 3.28 7.63 5.33
C ILE A 74 4.59 7.49 6.08
N GLY A 75 4.77 6.39 6.81
CA GLY A 75 5.98 6.11 7.57
C GLY A 75 6.64 4.82 7.12
N SER A 76 7.97 4.84 6.96
CA SER A 76 8.74 3.64 6.62
C SER A 76 9.73 3.26 7.72
N SER A 77 9.89 1.97 8.02
CA SER A 77 10.86 1.50 9.03
C SER A 77 10.64 2.20 10.39
N MET A 78 11.66 2.82 10.99
CA MET A 78 11.52 3.66 12.19
C MET A 78 10.49 4.79 12.02
N GLY A 79 10.36 5.36 10.83
CA GLY A 79 9.34 6.37 10.56
C GLY A 79 7.92 5.80 10.62
N GLY A 80 7.75 4.51 10.32
CA GLY A 80 6.48 3.79 10.52
C GLY A 80 6.13 3.64 12.00
N MET A 81 7.12 3.40 12.86
CA MET A 81 6.94 3.40 14.32
C MET A 81 6.46 4.77 14.81
N PHE A 82 7.11 5.86 14.41
CA PHE A 82 6.66 7.19 14.80
C PHE A 82 5.28 7.55 14.23
N THR A 83 5.01 7.19 12.97
CA THR A 83 3.73 7.46 12.31
C THR A 83 2.57 6.76 13.03
N GLU A 84 2.79 5.56 13.55
CA GLU A 84 1.81 4.84 14.37
C GLU A 84 1.35 5.62 15.61
N MET A 85 2.18 6.51 16.15
CA MET A 85 1.81 7.33 17.32
C MET A 85 1.18 8.69 16.95
N LEU A 86 0.94 8.95 15.65
CA LEU A 86 0.30 10.19 15.14
C LEU A 86 -1.20 9.97 14.90
N TYR A 87 -1.95 9.77 15.98
CA TYR A 87 -3.39 9.47 15.96
C TYR A 87 -4.28 10.56 15.34
N GLY A 88 -5.46 10.17 14.87
CA GLY A 88 -6.44 11.06 14.24
C GLY A 88 -6.18 11.37 12.77
N TYR A 89 -5.25 10.67 12.13
CA TYR A 89 -4.88 10.82 10.73
C TYR A 89 -4.93 9.48 10.01
N ASP A 90 -5.30 9.49 8.73
CA ASP A 90 -5.10 8.34 7.85
C ASP A 90 -3.59 8.08 7.67
N ARG A 91 -3.20 6.81 7.76
CA ARG A 91 -1.80 6.41 7.91
C ARG A 91 -1.47 5.14 7.14
N ILE A 92 -0.32 5.14 6.49
CA ILE A 92 0.28 3.93 5.90
C ILE A 92 1.64 3.69 6.54
N LEU A 93 1.80 2.53 7.17
CA LEU A 93 3.02 2.09 7.84
C LEU A 93 3.70 1.01 6.99
N THR A 94 4.82 1.32 6.35
CA THR A 94 5.56 0.33 5.56
C THR A 94 6.74 -0.24 6.35
N ASN A 95 6.77 -1.56 6.53
CA ASN A 95 7.79 -2.29 7.26
C ASN A 95 8.13 -1.63 8.62
N PRO A 96 7.13 -1.30 9.47
CA PRO A 96 7.32 -0.45 10.63
C PRO A 96 8.18 -1.10 11.72
N ALA A 97 9.23 -0.39 12.16
CA ALA A 97 10.20 -0.88 13.14
C ALA A 97 9.75 -0.63 14.59
N PHE A 98 8.62 -1.19 15.02
CA PHE A 98 8.05 -0.98 16.37
C PHE A 98 8.98 -1.39 17.53
N ARG A 99 10.01 -2.20 17.26
CA ARG A 99 11.01 -2.66 18.24
C ARG A 99 12.38 -2.04 18.03
N MET A 100 12.43 -0.78 17.56
CA MET A 100 13.67 -0.08 17.25
C MET A 100 14.65 -0.06 18.42
N GLY A 101 14.16 0.12 19.66
CA GLY A 101 14.99 0.11 20.86
C GLY A 101 15.75 -1.20 21.10
N ASP A 102 15.22 -2.33 20.64
CA ASP A 102 15.87 -3.64 20.74
C ASP A 102 16.87 -3.87 19.60
N THR A 103 16.51 -3.48 18.39
CA THR A 103 17.29 -3.76 17.17
C THR A 103 18.42 -2.76 16.93
N MET A 104 18.29 -1.51 17.39
CA MET A 104 19.29 -0.44 17.21
C MET A 104 20.64 -0.75 17.87
N SER A 105 20.68 -1.65 18.86
CA SER A 105 21.91 -2.06 19.54
C SER A 105 23.01 -2.55 18.58
N SER A 106 22.60 -3.17 17.46
CA SER A 106 23.49 -3.61 16.36
C SER A 106 24.20 -2.46 15.63
N SER A 107 23.71 -1.23 15.76
CA SER A 107 24.20 -0.01 15.10
C SER A 107 24.96 0.91 16.05
N THR A 108 25.48 0.41 17.18
CA THR A 108 26.25 1.21 18.14
C THR A 108 27.50 1.84 17.50
N GLY A 109 27.84 3.06 17.90
CA GLY A 109 29.04 3.75 17.42
C GLY A 109 28.75 4.80 16.35
N LYS A 110 29.77 5.14 15.57
CA LYS A 110 29.69 6.19 14.54
C LYS A 110 28.84 5.70 13.39
N GLN A 111 27.80 6.45 13.06
CA GLN A 111 26.90 6.18 11.96
C GLN A 111 26.88 7.36 10.99
N VAL A 112 26.47 7.09 9.76
CA VAL A 112 26.38 8.08 8.69
C VAL A 112 24.96 8.02 8.13
N PHE A 113 24.32 9.18 7.99
CA PHE A 113 23.04 9.23 7.29
C PHE A 113 23.23 8.77 5.83
N GLN A 114 22.29 7.97 5.32
CA GLN A 114 22.32 7.41 3.98
C GLN A 114 21.96 8.46 2.90
N ASN A 115 21.30 9.53 3.32
CA ASN A 115 20.87 10.63 2.46
C ASN A 115 21.39 11.97 3.03
N PRO A 116 21.67 12.97 2.19
CA PRO A 116 22.01 14.30 2.66
C PRO A 116 20.93 14.90 3.55
N ARG A 117 21.32 15.57 4.63
CA ARG A 117 20.41 16.34 5.48
C ARG A 117 20.39 17.82 5.09
N LYS A 118 19.24 18.48 5.25
CA LYS A 118 19.02 19.91 5.06
C LYS A 118 19.91 20.75 5.99
N ASP A 119 20.14 20.25 7.21
CA ASP A 119 21.00 20.90 8.23
C ASP A 119 22.51 20.71 7.97
N GLY A 120 22.88 19.90 6.98
CA GLY A 120 24.28 19.59 6.63
C GLY A 120 24.99 18.62 7.59
N VAL A 121 24.32 18.13 8.63
CA VAL A 121 24.88 17.11 9.53
C VAL A 121 24.81 15.75 8.84
N GLN A 122 25.94 15.05 8.67
CA GLN A 122 25.94 13.75 7.97
C GLN A 122 26.33 12.57 8.85
N GLU A 123 26.93 12.84 10.01
CA GLU A 123 27.45 11.83 10.92
C GLU A 123 26.84 12.00 12.30
N PHE A 124 26.62 10.88 12.99
CA PHE A 124 26.11 10.90 14.36
C PHE A 124 26.61 9.70 15.15
N MET A 125 26.33 9.70 16.45
CA MET A 125 26.77 8.67 17.38
C MET A 125 25.60 7.94 18.00
N VAL A 126 25.53 6.63 17.81
CA VAL A 126 24.59 5.77 18.54
C VAL A 126 25.22 5.40 19.87
N THR A 127 24.79 6.10 20.92
CA THR A 127 25.23 5.85 22.30
C THR A 127 24.27 4.91 23.02
N LYS A 128 24.72 4.35 24.17
CA LYS A 128 23.82 3.59 25.06
C LYS A 128 22.65 4.44 25.58
N GLY A 129 22.87 5.75 25.74
CA GLY A 129 21.82 6.70 26.14
C GLY A 129 20.74 6.78 25.06
N LEU A 130 21.14 6.98 23.80
CA LEU A 130 20.23 7.03 22.67
C LEU A 130 19.43 5.72 22.52
N ILE A 131 20.10 4.56 22.63
CA ILE A 131 19.41 3.26 22.58
C ILE A 131 18.34 3.17 23.68
N LYS A 132 18.65 3.66 24.90
CA LYS A 132 17.68 3.68 25.98
C LYS A 132 16.49 4.58 25.65
N GLU A 133 16.72 5.77 25.12
CA GLU A 133 15.62 6.67 24.72
C GLU A 133 14.70 6.01 23.66
N TYR A 134 15.27 5.27 22.70
CA TYR A 134 14.47 4.51 21.73
C TYR A 134 13.73 3.33 22.34
N LYS A 135 14.22 2.74 23.45
CA LYS A 135 13.44 1.74 24.19
C LYS A 135 12.27 2.40 24.89
N ASP A 136 12.53 3.49 25.60
CA ASP A 136 11.53 4.22 26.37
C ASP A 136 10.41 4.72 25.42
N ILE A 137 10.72 5.29 24.24
CA ILE A 137 9.68 5.75 23.31
C ILE A 137 8.87 4.60 22.68
N THR A 138 9.48 3.43 22.43
CA THR A 138 8.76 2.30 21.80
C THR A 138 7.68 1.72 22.71
N GLU A 139 7.77 1.95 24.03
CA GLU A 139 6.73 1.56 24.98
C GLU A 139 5.40 2.30 24.75
N HIS A 140 5.44 3.45 24.06
CA HIS A 140 4.25 4.24 23.71
C HIS A 140 3.56 3.81 22.41
N CYS A 141 4.16 2.90 21.62
CA CYS A 141 3.50 2.36 20.44
C CYS A 141 2.21 1.64 20.85
N PHE A 142 1.15 1.82 20.06
CA PHE A 142 -0.16 1.20 20.26
C PHE A 142 -0.95 1.65 21.50
N GLU A 143 -0.51 2.70 22.21
CA GLU A 143 -1.24 3.23 23.37
C GLU A 143 -2.54 3.93 22.96
N GLY A 144 -3.67 3.55 23.57
CA GLY A 144 -4.92 4.30 23.43
C GLY A 144 -5.67 4.10 22.10
N ILE A 145 -5.35 3.04 21.35
CA ILE A 145 -6.07 2.68 20.11
C ILE A 145 -7.54 2.38 20.41
N ASN A 146 -8.44 3.11 19.73
CA ASN A 146 -9.88 2.87 19.75
C ASN A 146 -10.36 2.31 18.38
N GLU A 147 -11.64 1.95 18.28
CA GLU A 147 -12.18 1.35 17.04
C GLU A 147 -12.16 2.29 15.83
N GLU A 148 -12.26 3.60 16.05
CA GLU A 148 -12.15 4.62 14.99
C GLU A 148 -10.72 4.68 14.46
N GLU A 149 -9.74 4.77 15.36
CA GLU A 149 -8.31 4.81 15.02
C GLU A 149 -7.88 3.57 14.24
N LYS A 150 -8.43 2.40 14.56
CA LYS A 150 -8.16 1.16 13.83
C LYS A 150 -8.49 1.24 12.34
N GLN A 151 -9.46 2.07 11.95
CA GLN A 151 -9.90 2.20 10.55
C GLN A 151 -9.02 3.17 9.73
N HIS A 152 -8.10 3.87 10.38
CA HIS A 152 -7.23 4.87 9.76
C HIS A 152 -5.86 4.31 9.36
N VAL A 153 -5.50 3.10 9.78
CA VAL A 153 -4.12 2.60 9.67
C VAL A 153 -4.03 1.37 8.79
N TYR A 154 -3.23 1.48 7.73
CA TYR A 154 -2.84 0.37 6.88
C TYR A 154 -1.37 0.02 7.12
N GLY A 155 -1.08 -1.25 7.37
CA GLY A 155 0.28 -1.77 7.48
C GLY A 155 0.68 -2.50 6.21
N LEU A 156 1.83 -2.17 5.62
CA LEU A 156 2.40 -2.84 4.46
C LEU A 156 3.69 -3.57 4.86
N PHE A 157 3.75 -4.88 4.61
CA PHE A 157 4.84 -5.75 5.07
C PHE A 157 5.44 -6.53 3.91
N GLY A 158 6.74 -6.32 3.66
CA GLY A 158 7.49 -7.07 2.65
C GLY A 158 7.64 -8.52 3.07
N ASP A 159 7.21 -9.44 2.22
CA ASP A 159 7.32 -10.89 2.45
C ASP A 159 8.77 -11.41 2.46
N HIS A 160 9.72 -10.63 1.93
CA HIS A 160 11.15 -10.89 1.93
C HIS A 160 11.95 -9.84 2.71
N ASP A 161 11.32 -9.06 3.62
CA ASP A 161 12.04 -8.09 4.46
C ASP A 161 13.04 -8.80 5.39
N PRO A 162 14.37 -8.56 5.29
CA PRO A 162 15.35 -9.22 6.14
C PRO A 162 15.66 -8.45 7.44
N ILE A 163 15.00 -7.31 7.68
CA ILE A 163 15.36 -6.34 8.73
C ILE A 163 14.28 -6.28 9.81
N VAL A 164 13.01 -6.15 9.42
CA VAL A 164 11.90 -5.92 10.35
C VAL A 164 10.81 -6.95 10.16
N HIS A 165 10.39 -7.57 11.27
CA HIS A 165 9.35 -8.61 11.29
C HIS A 165 8.29 -8.28 12.34
N THR A 166 7.37 -7.38 11.99
CA THR A 166 6.37 -6.83 12.90
C THR A 166 4.93 -7.04 12.44
N TYR A 167 4.70 -7.89 11.43
CA TYR A 167 3.36 -8.20 10.91
C TYR A 167 2.41 -8.69 12.00
N ASP A 168 2.79 -9.73 12.75
CA ASP A 168 1.92 -10.30 13.79
C ASP A 168 1.65 -9.28 14.90
N LEU A 169 2.68 -8.54 15.31
CA LEU A 169 2.54 -7.47 16.30
C LEU A 169 1.56 -6.39 15.84
N PHE A 170 1.63 -5.95 14.58
CA PHE A 170 0.69 -4.97 14.04
C PHE A 170 -0.74 -5.53 14.04
N LEU A 171 -0.92 -6.79 13.65
CA LEU A 171 -2.23 -7.44 13.53
C LEU A 171 -2.93 -7.63 14.88
N GLU A 172 -2.19 -7.66 15.99
CA GLU A 172 -2.77 -7.64 17.35
C GLU A 172 -3.56 -6.34 17.63
N HIS A 173 -3.26 -5.25 16.92
CA HIS A 173 -3.79 -3.92 17.17
C HIS A 173 -4.65 -3.37 16.04
N TYR A 174 -4.25 -3.60 14.79
CA TYR A 174 -4.85 -3.02 13.60
C TYR A 174 -5.32 -4.10 12.61
N PRO A 175 -6.54 -3.97 12.02
CA PRO A 175 -7.10 -5.02 11.17
C PRO A 175 -6.51 -5.04 9.75
N HIS A 176 -5.85 -3.98 9.30
CA HIS A 176 -5.45 -3.81 7.90
C HIS A 176 -3.95 -4.11 7.71
N ALA A 177 -3.57 -5.36 7.98
CA ALA A 177 -2.20 -5.84 7.77
C ALA A 177 -2.07 -6.50 6.39
N ILE A 178 -1.24 -5.92 5.52
CA ILE A 178 -1.17 -6.26 4.10
C ILE A 178 0.25 -6.68 3.76
N LYS A 179 0.42 -7.87 3.17
CA LYS A 179 1.71 -8.32 2.64
C LYS A 179 1.91 -7.83 1.21
N PHE A 180 3.16 -7.58 0.83
CA PHE A 180 3.55 -7.30 -0.55
C PHE A 180 4.82 -8.05 -0.94
N HIS A 181 4.99 -8.35 -2.23
CA HIS A 181 6.23 -8.96 -2.72
C HIS A 181 7.37 -7.95 -2.78
N GLY A 182 8.26 -8.01 -1.80
CA GLY A 182 9.41 -7.13 -1.73
C GLY A 182 10.16 -7.21 -0.40
N GLU A 183 11.26 -6.46 -0.34
CA GLU A 183 12.14 -6.40 0.83
C GLU A 183 11.79 -5.18 1.71
N HIS A 184 12.76 -4.74 2.53
CA HIS A 184 12.58 -3.67 3.50
C HIS A 184 12.31 -2.28 2.89
N ARG A 185 12.89 -1.98 1.72
CA ARG A 185 12.92 -0.61 1.17
C ARG A 185 11.74 -0.33 0.22
N LEU A 186 11.18 0.87 0.33
CA LEU A 186 10.23 1.45 -0.63
C LEU A 186 10.94 1.86 -1.93
N ILE A 187 11.29 0.87 -2.75
CA ILE A 187 11.78 1.07 -4.12
C ILE A 187 10.62 1.39 -5.07
N ASP A 188 10.95 1.87 -6.27
CA ASP A 188 10.01 2.23 -7.34
C ASP A 188 8.89 1.20 -7.55
N LYS A 189 9.28 -0.07 -7.73
CA LYS A 189 8.35 -1.20 -7.86
C LYS A 189 7.36 -1.29 -6.70
N VAL A 190 7.84 -1.20 -5.45
CA VAL A 190 6.98 -1.33 -4.27
C VAL A 190 5.99 -0.17 -4.18
N VAL A 191 6.46 1.05 -4.51
CA VAL A 191 5.61 2.23 -4.48
C VAL A 191 4.50 2.14 -5.53
N HIS A 192 4.84 1.85 -6.78
CA HIS A 192 3.86 1.80 -7.87
C HIS A 192 2.85 0.66 -7.70
N HIS A 193 3.29 -0.54 -7.37
CA HIS A 193 2.42 -1.72 -7.38
C HIS A 193 1.67 -1.94 -6.06
N TYR A 194 2.15 -1.42 -4.93
CA TYR A 194 1.57 -1.72 -3.62
C TYR A 194 1.19 -0.49 -2.80
N LEU A 195 2.02 0.55 -2.77
CA LEU A 195 1.72 1.75 -1.98
C LEU A 195 0.65 2.63 -2.65
N ILE A 196 0.81 2.94 -3.95
CA ILE A 196 -0.11 3.81 -4.69
C ILE A 196 -1.57 3.29 -4.67
N PRO A 197 -1.85 1.99 -4.85
CA PRO A 197 -3.21 1.46 -4.71
C PRO A 197 -3.82 1.70 -3.33
N VAL A 198 -3.05 1.58 -2.25
CA VAL A 198 -3.53 1.85 -0.89
C VAL A 198 -3.76 3.35 -0.66
N ILE A 199 -2.86 4.21 -1.16
CA ILE A 199 -3.08 5.67 -1.14
C ILE A 199 -4.39 6.02 -1.86
N ARG A 200 -4.66 5.36 -2.98
CA ARG A 200 -5.88 5.56 -3.78
C ARG A 200 -7.14 5.20 -3.00
N TRP A 201 -7.15 4.09 -2.26
CA TRP A 201 -8.29 3.73 -1.40
C TRP A 201 -8.59 4.80 -0.36
N ILE A 202 -7.54 5.32 0.28
CA ILE A 202 -7.66 6.40 1.28
C ILE A 202 -8.19 7.67 0.60
N ASP A 203 -7.59 8.06 -0.53
CA ASP A 203 -7.99 9.26 -1.27
C ASP A 203 -9.45 9.18 -1.74
N ASP A 204 -9.86 8.05 -2.31
CA ASP A 204 -11.24 7.83 -2.76
C ASP A 204 -12.23 7.90 -1.58
N LYS A 205 -11.91 7.23 -0.45
CA LYS A 205 -12.72 7.27 0.78
C LYS A 205 -12.88 8.69 1.31
N GLN A 206 -11.78 9.45 1.40
CA GLN A 206 -11.80 10.84 1.86
C GLN A 206 -12.62 11.77 0.96
N ASN A 207 -12.66 11.50 -0.34
CA ASN A 207 -13.43 12.28 -1.31
C ASN A 207 -14.85 11.76 -1.54
N GLY A 208 -15.24 10.63 -0.92
CA GLY A 208 -16.50 9.94 -1.22
C GLY A 208 -16.61 9.51 -2.69
N LYS A 209 -15.48 9.19 -3.33
CA LYS A 209 -15.44 8.78 -4.74
C LYS A 209 -15.82 7.32 -4.87
N GLU A 210 -16.90 7.04 -5.56
CA GLU A 210 -17.28 5.70 -5.98
C GLU A 210 -16.75 5.43 -7.40
N ARG A 211 -15.89 4.41 -7.54
CA ARG A 211 -15.37 3.99 -8.84
C ARG A 211 -16.30 2.94 -9.46
N PRO A 212 -16.40 2.88 -10.79
CA PRO A 212 -17.10 1.77 -11.43
C PRO A 212 -16.43 0.44 -11.07
N ILE A 213 -17.22 -0.60 -10.94
CA ILE A 213 -16.81 -1.92 -10.46
C ILE A 213 -16.51 -2.83 -11.65
N VAL A 214 -15.32 -3.44 -11.61
CA VAL A 214 -14.93 -4.52 -12.53
C VAL A 214 -14.73 -5.79 -11.73
N TYR A 215 -15.54 -6.79 -12.02
CA TYR A 215 -15.34 -8.15 -11.54
C TYR A 215 -14.44 -8.92 -12.50
N ILE A 216 -13.48 -9.66 -11.96
CA ILE A 216 -12.66 -10.60 -12.72
C ILE A 216 -12.89 -11.99 -12.14
N ALA A 217 -13.42 -12.91 -12.95
CA ALA A 217 -13.52 -14.30 -12.56
C ALA A 217 -12.12 -14.88 -12.35
N TYR A 218 -11.91 -15.59 -11.23
CA TYR A 218 -10.65 -16.24 -10.91
C TYR A 218 -10.15 -17.15 -12.05
N ASP A 219 -11.07 -17.85 -12.72
CA ASP A 219 -10.79 -18.73 -13.85
C ASP A 219 -10.24 -17.99 -15.10
N ALA A 220 -10.37 -16.66 -15.19
CA ALA A 220 -9.73 -15.85 -16.24
C ALA A 220 -8.26 -15.55 -15.96
N LEU A 221 -7.84 -15.63 -14.70
CA LEU A 221 -6.54 -15.13 -14.26
C LEU A 221 -5.41 -16.15 -14.47
N HIS A 222 -5.72 -17.44 -14.48
CA HIS A 222 -4.72 -18.52 -14.51
C HIS A 222 -4.98 -19.55 -15.62
N ASP A 223 -3.93 -20.27 -16.02
CA ASP A 223 -4.02 -21.40 -16.94
C ASP A 223 -4.35 -22.72 -16.20
N ALA A 224 -4.42 -23.82 -16.94
CA ALA A 224 -4.70 -25.15 -16.37
C ALA A 224 -3.61 -25.68 -15.41
N PHE A 225 -2.47 -24.99 -15.31
CA PHE A 225 -1.34 -25.30 -14.44
C PHE A 225 -1.18 -24.28 -13.30
N ASP A 226 -2.21 -23.46 -13.05
CA ASP A 226 -2.23 -22.41 -12.02
C ASP A 226 -1.23 -21.26 -12.24
N ASN A 227 -0.65 -21.12 -13.44
CA ASN A 227 0.19 -19.98 -13.77
C ASN A 227 -0.66 -18.79 -14.21
N ALA A 228 -0.27 -17.57 -13.85
CA ALA A 228 -0.90 -16.37 -14.37
C ALA A 228 -0.89 -16.34 -15.91
N THR A 229 -2.04 -15.98 -16.49
CA THR A 229 -2.19 -15.82 -17.94
C THR A 229 -1.38 -14.62 -18.46
N SER A 230 -0.96 -14.68 -19.72
CA SER A 230 -0.15 -13.62 -20.33
C SER A 230 -0.87 -12.27 -20.28
N SER A 231 -0.13 -11.21 -19.91
CA SER A 231 -0.63 -9.84 -19.78
C SER A 231 -1.71 -9.60 -18.72
N MET A 232 -2.03 -10.59 -17.88
CA MET A 232 -3.00 -10.44 -16.79
C MET A 232 -2.60 -9.34 -15.80
N HIS A 233 -1.36 -9.33 -15.31
CA HIS A 233 -0.88 -8.28 -14.39
C HIS A 233 -0.97 -6.88 -14.99
N LYS A 234 -0.61 -6.75 -16.28
CA LYS A 234 -0.70 -5.47 -17.01
C LYS A 234 -2.15 -4.98 -17.08
N ALA A 235 -3.10 -5.87 -17.36
CA ALA A 235 -4.52 -5.53 -17.38
C ALA A 235 -5.03 -5.17 -15.98
N TYR A 236 -4.68 -5.97 -14.97
CA TYR A 236 -5.08 -5.74 -13.59
C TYR A 236 -4.59 -4.37 -13.08
N GLU A 237 -3.32 -4.05 -13.30
CA GLU A 237 -2.74 -2.75 -12.91
C GLU A 237 -3.40 -1.57 -13.62
N MET A 238 -3.69 -1.70 -14.92
CA MET A 238 -4.39 -0.66 -15.67
C MET A 238 -5.81 -0.46 -15.13
N LEU A 239 -6.53 -1.54 -14.80
CA LEU A 239 -7.88 -1.47 -14.27
C LEU A 239 -7.92 -0.77 -12.89
N LEU A 240 -6.95 -1.06 -12.00
CA LEU A 240 -6.86 -0.46 -10.66
C LEU A 240 -6.72 1.07 -10.68
N GLU A 241 -6.32 1.67 -11.79
CA GLU A 241 -6.20 3.13 -11.91
C GLU A 241 -7.55 3.84 -12.01
N TYR A 242 -8.56 3.16 -12.53
CA TYR A 242 -9.86 3.75 -12.88
C TYR A 242 -11.02 3.06 -12.16
N TYR A 243 -10.90 1.76 -11.90
CA TYR A 243 -11.98 0.91 -11.43
C TYR A 243 -11.73 0.38 -10.02
N GLN A 244 -12.82 0.05 -9.32
CA GLN A 244 -12.78 -0.82 -8.17
C GLN A 244 -12.80 -2.27 -8.67
N VAL A 245 -11.69 -2.98 -8.50
CA VAL A 245 -11.53 -4.34 -9.04
C VAL A 245 -11.74 -5.39 -7.95
N TYR A 246 -12.57 -6.39 -8.23
CA TYR A 246 -12.81 -7.54 -7.34
C TYR A 246 -12.58 -8.85 -8.07
N ILE A 247 -11.95 -9.81 -7.39
CA ILE A 247 -11.79 -11.17 -7.88
C ILE A 247 -12.98 -12.01 -7.45
N VAL A 248 -13.67 -12.63 -8.40
CA VAL A 248 -14.85 -13.46 -8.15
C VAL A 248 -14.48 -14.92 -8.33
N ALA A 249 -14.70 -15.72 -7.30
CA ALA A 249 -14.42 -17.16 -7.32
C ALA A 249 -15.62 -17.96 -6.82
N SER A 250 -15.69 -19.23 -7.22
CA SER A 250 -16.74 -20.14 -6.76
C SER A 250 -16.62 -20.43 -5.26
N ALA A 251 -17.75 -20.65 -4.59
CA ALA A 251 -17.82 -21.04 -3.18
C ALA A 251 -18.33 -22.50 -3.04
N PRO A 252 -17.55 -23.52 -3.46
CA PRO A 252 -18.04 -24.89 -3.51
C PRO A 252 -18.30 -25.45 -2.11
N THR A 253 -19.52 -25.96 -1.88
CA THR A 253 -19.95 -26.52 -0.59
C THR A 253 -19.44 -27.95 -0.33
N ASN A 254 -18.73 -28.53 -1.30
CA ASN A 254 -18.18 -29.89 -1.25
C ASN A 254 -16.65 -29.92 -1.46
N GLN A 255 -15.99 -28.77 -1.54
CA GLN A 255 -14.54 -28.66 -1.72
C GLN A 255 -13.98 -27.44 -0.97
N HIS A 256 -13.95 -27.51 0.36
CA HIS A 256 -13.62 -26.36 1.20
C HIS A 256 -12.19 -25.81 0.97
N ASP A 257 -11.22 -26.68 0.66
CA ASP A 257 -9.82 -26.28 0.40
C ASP A 257 -9.67 -25.37 -0.83
N TYR A 258 -10.69 -25.29 -1.70
CA TYR A 258 -10.69 -24.39 -2.85
C TYR A 258 -10.62 -22.92 -2.45
N ILE A 259 -11.30 -22.52 -1.36
CA ILE A 259 -11.26 -21.15 -0.87
C ILE A 259 -9.82 -20.77 -0.50
N THR A 260 -9.15 -21.62 0.28
CA THR A 260 -7.74 -21.41 0.65
C THR A 260 -6.85 -21.32 -0.58
N LYS A 261 -7.03 -22.22 -1.57
CA LYS A 261 -6.27 -22.19 -2.83
C LYS A 261 -6.39 -20.83 -3.53
N VAL A 262 -7.63 -20.33 -3.69
CA VAL A 262 -7.88 -19.05 -4.36
C VAL A 262 -7.26 -17.90 -3.58
N GLN A 263 -7.42 -17.87 -2.25
CA GLN A 263 -6.85 -16.82 -1.41
C GLN A 263 -5.32 -16.78 -1.53
N THR A 264 -4.64 -17.92 -1.38
CA THR A 264 -3.19 -18.01 -1.53
C THR A 264 -2.74 -17.59 -2.92
N TRP A 265 -3.44 -18.04 -3.98
CA TRP A 265 -3.08 -17.64 -5.35
C TRP A 265 -3.22 -16.12 -5.54
N VAL A 266 -4.30 -15.51 -5.05
CA VAL A 266 -4.51 -14.06 -5.16
C VAL A 266 -3.46 -13.30 -4.36
N GLU A 267 -3.10 -13.77 -3.17
CA GLU A 267 -2.01 -13.19 -2.37
C GLU A 267 -0.66 -13.27 -3.09
N ASP A 268 -0.36 -14.39 -3.74
CA ASP A 268 0.93 -14.65 -4.43
C ASP A 268 1.07 -13.94 -5.78
N TYR A 269 -0.03 -13.66 -6.47
CA TYR A 269 0.01 -13.09 -7.83
C TYR A 269 -0.47 -11.64 -7.88
N LEU A 270 -1.46 -11.25 -7.08
CA LEU A 270 -2.04 -9.90 -7.09
C LEU A 270 -1.64 -9.08 -5.87
N SER A 271 -1.37 -9.75 -4.73
CA SER A 271 -0.77 -9.16 -3.55
C SER A 271 -1.57 -7.99 -2.97
N ALA A 272 -0.88 -6.95 -2.45
CA ALA A 272 -1.51 -5.84 -1.72
C ALA A 272 -2.76 -5.22 -2.38
N PRO A 273 -2.81 -4.93 -3.70
CA PRO A 273 -4.01 -4.40 -4.35
C PRO A 273 -5.27 -5.27 -4.27
N ALA A 274 -5.13 -6.57 -4.02
CA ALA A 274 -6.25 -7.50 -3.90
C ALA A 274 -6.71 -7.73 -2.44
N PHE A 275 -6.06 -7.08 -1.47
CA PHE A 275 -6.41 -7.21 -0.06
C PHE A 275 -7.90 -6.88 0.18
N ASN A 276 -8.64 -7.81 0.77
CA ASN A 276 -10.09 -7.74 0.98
C ASN A 276 -10.96 -7.58 -0.29
N HIS A 277 -10.42 -7.88 -1.48
CA HIS A 277 -11.14 -7.75 -2.75
C HIS A 277 -11.47 -9.09 -3.43
N ILE A 278 -11.65 -10.16 -2.66
CA ILE A 278 -12.10 -11.47 -3.16
C ILE A 278 -13.55 -11.71 -2.74
N ILE A 279 -14.39 -12.10 -3.70
CA ILE A 279 -15.80 -12.44 -3.48
C ILE A 279 -15.99 -13.91 -3.85
N PHE A 280 -16.41 -14.71 -2.87
CA PHE A 280 -16.78 -16.11 -3.07
C PHE A 280 -18.29 -16.24 -3.26
N THR A 281 -18.73 -16.66 -4.44
CA THR A 281 -20.16 -16.85 -4.76
C THR A 281 -20.38 -17.91 -5.83
N ASN A 282 -21.53 -18.59 -5.76
CA ASN A 282 -22.01 -19.48 -6.83
C ASN A 282 -23.16 -18.82 -7.63
N GLN A 283 -23.44 -17.54 -7.40
CA GLN A 283 -24.56 -16.79 -7.96
C GLN A 283 -24.05 -15.44 -8.48
N LYS A 284 -23.33 -15.47 -9.62
CA LYS A 284 -22.71 -14.28 -10.23
C LYS A 284 -23.76 -13.23 -10.60
N ASN A 285 -24.96 -13.67 -11.00
CA ASN A 285 -26.13 -12.84 -11.26
C ASN A 285 -26.59 -11.94 -10.09
N LEU A 286 -26.19 -12.23 -8.85
CA LEU A 286 -26.52 -11.40 -7.68
C LEU A 286 -25.51 -10.28 -7.42
N LEU A 287 -24.39 -10.26 -8.14
CA LEU A 287 -23.38 -9.21 -8.00
C LEU A 287 -23.86 -7.93 -8.68
N TYR A 288 -23.54 -6.79 -8.05
CA TYR A 288 -23.88 -5.46 -8.55
C TYR A 288 -22.59 -4.71 -8.92
N GLY A 289 -22.37 -4.53 -10.22
CA GLY A 289 -21.21 -3.83 -10.75
C GLY A 289 -21.33 -3.61 -12.26
N ASP A 290 -20.37 -2.90 -12.83
CA ASP A 290 -20.46 -2.38 -14.20
C ASP A 290 -19.98 -3.39 -15.23
N TYR A 291 -18.92 -4.15 -14.93
CA TYR A 291 -18.30 -5.11 -15.84
C TYR A 291 -17.97 -6.44 -15.15
N MET A 292 -18.08 -7.54 -15.88
CA MET A 292 -17.67 -8.88 -15.46
C MET A 292 -16.78 -9.52 -16.54
N ILE A 293 -15.51 -9.71 -16.25
CA ILE A 293 -14.55 -10.41 -17.11
C ILE A 293 -14.54 -11.89 -16.72
N ASP A 294 -15.07 -12.75 -17.58
CA ASP A 294 -15.37 -14.14 -17.23
C ASP A 294 -15.24 -15.07 -18.45
N PRO A 295 -14.58 -16.25 -18.35
CA PRO A 295 -14.59 -17.22 -19.44
C PRO A 295 -15.97 -17.85 -19.67
N LEU A 296 -16.79 -17.92 -18.62
CA LEU A 296 -18.13 -18.50 -18.59
C LEU A 296 -19.11 -17.50 -17.94
N PRO A 297 -19.47 -16.43 -18.66
CA PRO A 297 -20.34 -15.37 -18.14
C PRO A 297 -21.74 -15.88 -17.80
N ASP A 298 -22.38 -15.23 -16.84
CA ASP A 298 -23.80 -15.45 -16.51
C ASP A 298 -24.66 -14.44 -17.27
N ASP A 299 -25.53 -14.93 -18.17
CA ASP A 299 -26.43 -14.10 -18.98
C ASP A 299 -27.40 -13.24 -18.13
N ASN A 300 -27.57 -13.56 -16.84
CA ASN A 300 -28.41 -12.80 -15.90
C ASN A 300 -27.63 -11.76 -15.09
N PHE A 301 -26.32 -11.62 -15.27
CA PHE A 301 -25.58 -10.50 -14.69
C PHE A 301 -26.07 -9.18 -15.31
N MET A 302 -26.35 -8.19 -14.47
CA MET A 302 -26.97 -6.93 -14.91
C MET A 302 -25.99 -5.94 -15.55
N GLY A 303 -24.70 -6.07 -15.26
CA GLY A 303 -23.65 -5.28 -15.91
C GLY A 303 -23.24 -5.83 -17.26
N THR A 304 -22.12 -5.34 -17.79
CA THR A 304 -21.58 -5.77 -19.07
C THR A 304 -20.71 -7.02 -18.90
N ASN A 305 -21.14 -8.14 -19.49
CA ASN A 305 -20.30 -9.35 -19.58
C ASN A 305 -19.23 -9.18 -20.66
N ILE A 306 -17.98 -9.45 -20.30
CA ILE A 306 -16.82 -9.52 -21.19
C ILE A 306 -16.35 -10.98 -21.17
N GLN A 307 -16.69 -11.73 -22.23
CA GLN A 307 -16.37 -13.16 -22.30
C GLN A 307 -14.89 -13.37 -22.64
N TYR A 308 -14.07 -13.63 -21.63
CA TYR A 308 -12.64 -13.90 -21.81
C TYR A 308 -12.41 -15.21 -22.59
N GLY A 309 -11.52 -15.17 -23.59
CA GLY A 309 -11.25 -16.30 -24.49
C GLY A 309 -12.24 -16.42 -25.66
N SER A 310 -13.16 -15.48 -25.83
CA SER A 310 -14.02 -15.38 -27.03
C SER A 310 -13.24 -14.87 -28.26
N ASP A 311 -13.87 -14.88 -29.43
CA ASP A 311 -13.26 -14.32 -30.66
C ASP A 311 -12.98 -12.81 -30.55
N GLU A 312 -13.78 -12.07 -29.77
CA GLU A 312 -13.63 -10.63 -29.56
C GLU A 312 -12.66 -10.30 -28.42
N PHE A 313 -12.74 -11.04 -27.30
CA PHE A 313 -11.91 -10.82 -26.11
C PHE A 313 -11.01 -12.03 -25.84
N LYS A 314 -10.18 -12.35 -26.83
CA LYS A 314 -9.37 -13.58 -26.81
C LYS A 314 -8.31 -13.59 -25.72
N THR A 315 -7.67 -12.46 -25.46
CA THR A 315 -6.61 -12.30 -24.47
C THR A 315 -6.79 -11.02 -23.66
N TRP A 316 -5.93 -10.85 -22.65
CA TRP A 316 -5.90 -9.61 -21.86
C TRP A 316 -5.54 -8.37 -22.68
N GLU A 317 -4.85 -8.48 -23.83
CA GLU A 317 -4.52 -7.31 -24.66
C GLU A 317 -5.76 -6.71 -25.33
N GLU A 318 -6.71 -7.53 -25.77
CA GLU A 318 -7.99 -7.04 -26.29
C GLU A 318 -8.82 -6.37 -25.19
N ILE A 319 -8.82 -6.93 -23.98
CA ILE A 319 -9.48 -6.34 -22.80
C ILE A 319 -8.85 -4.99 -22.45
N ILE A 320 -7.51 -4.90 -22.41
CA ILE A 320 -6.80 -3.65 -22.17
C ILE A 320 -7.23 -2.60 -23.20
N THR A 321 -7.19 -2.96 -24.48
CA THR A 321 -7.59 -2.07 -25.58
C THR A 321 -9.04 -1.60 -25.43
N PHE A 322 -9.95 -2.47 -24.98
CA PHE A 322 -11.35 -2.13 -24.73
C PHE A 322 -11.50 -1.07 -23.64
N PHE A 323 -10.88 -1.27 -22.48
CA PHE A 323 -10.96 -0.33 -21.36
C PHE A 323 -10.21 0.99 -21.62
N GLU A 324 -9.11 0.96 -22.36
CA GLU A 324 -8.42 2.17 -22.82
C GLU A 324 -9.32 3.03 -23.72
N ARG A 325 -10.12 2.40 -24.60
CA ARG A 325 -11.06 3.11 -25.49
C ARG A 325 -12.27 3.67 -24.77
N LEU A 326 -12.69 3.08 -23.65
CA LEU A 326 -13.75 3.64 -22.80
C LEU A 326 -13.31 4.95 -22.14
N GLY A 327 -12.00 5.22 -22.10
CA GLY A 327 -11.45 6.50 -21.70
C GLY A 327 -11.31 6.67 -20.19
N GLY A 328 -11.09 5.58 -19.43
CA GLY A 328 -10.87 5.64 -17.98
C GLY A 328 -11.88 6.53 -17.27
N GLN A 329 -13.17 6.37 -17.61
CA GLN A 329 -14.26 7.31 -17.29
C GLN A 329 -14.32 7.75 -15.83
#